data_AF-A0AAW1STF5-F1
#
_entry.id   AF-A0AAW1STF5-F1
#
_cell.length_a   1.000
_cell.length_b   1.000
_cell.length_c   1.000
_cell.angle_alpha   90.00
_cell.angle_beta   90.00
_cell.angle_gamma   90.00
#
_symmetry.space_group_name_H-M   'P 1'
#
loop_
_entity.id
_entity.type
_entity.pdbx_description
1 polymer ?
#
loop_
_entity_poly.entity_id
_entity_poly.type
_entity_poly.pdbx_seq_one_letter_code
_entity_poly.pdbx_strand_id
1 'polypeptide(L)'
;MASEAQLAEGFAAAVASLNDQFALWVATQKQQKPATLWSQGALDYLRHAVMIRRDSADKAQASGQTEVLYKLLQIGKQQEAQLSMMPLQHSKVIHFIRHGEGFHNIGVPGEDPQLTEAGWQQCAALKQHVAKHADQLRIQVVVASPLFRTLETACGVFGGSKWGSAAQGTPLMQAQSAAPQLRTAHAAIATAPGPCIIAFEGCRERIVSCGSWGCTPTSLGPDLCDRRRDTHLTRAHFPGVDFSMIQHQQDTLYDTKRVESEHSVQHRGTLLLQWLLARPESSIAVVTHHGFLGWSLSSFGHECAPAVGNQMHRGFANCEMRSMVVTDAAATYLQGFRQLCPSPHRPSSVFPRQGQASRRPSLPSLRPVLYMRL
;
A
#
# COMPACT_ATOMS: atom_id res chain seq x y z
N MET A 1 -22.04 -38.64 -20.77
CA MET A 1 -20.78 -38.02 -20.28
C MET A 1 -19.81 -38.04 -21.44
N ALA A 2 -19.24 -36.89 -21.83
CA ALA A 2 -18.25 -36.84 -22.90
C ALA A 2 -17.01 -37.65 -22.50
N SER A 3 -16.40 -38.37 -23.44
CA SER A 3 -15.18 -39.12 -23.16
C SER A 3 -14.01 -38.15 -22.92
N GLU A 4 -13.02 -38.60 -22.15
CA GLU A 4 -11.83 -37.82 -21.81
C GLU A 4 -11.08 -37.31 -23.06
N ALA A 5 -11.14 -38.07 -24.16
CA ALA A 5 -10.60 -37.68 -25.47
C ALA A 5 -11.37 -36.52 -26.12
N GLN A 6 -12.72 -36.55 -26.07
CA GLN A 6 -13.56 -35.46 -26.59
C GLN A 6 -13.36 -34.16 -25.81
N LEU A 7 -13.05 -34.29 -24.52
CA LEU A 7 -12.75 -33.17 -23.64
C LEU A 7 -11.37 -32.56 -23.90
N ALA A 8 -10.36 -33.40 -24.15
CA ALA A 8 -9.02 -32.94 -24.53
C ALA A 8 -9.02 -32.22 -25.89
N GLU A 9 -9.80 -32.71 -26.86
CA GLU A 9 -9.92 -32.11 -28.20
C GLU A 9 -10.63 -30.75 -28.15
N GLY A 10 -11.71 -30.64 -27.35
CA GLY A 10 -12.38 -29.36 -27.10
C GLY A 10 -11.48 -28.33 -26.40
N PHE A 11 -10.62 -28.78 -25.48
CA PHE A 11 -9.63 -27.92 -24.83
C PHE A 11 -8.57 -27.42 -25.81
N ALA A 12 -8.04 -28.32 -26.66
CA ALA A 12 -7.05 -27.95 -27.67
C ALA A 12 -7.59 -26.91 -28.66
N ALA A 13 -8.83 -27.06 -29.12
CA ALA A 13 -9.49 -26.10 -30.01
C ALA A 13 -9.70 -24.73 -29.35
N ALA A 14 -10.07 -24.69 -28.06
CA ALA A 14 -10.22 -23.45 -27.31
C ALA A 14 -8.88 -22.71 -27.12
N VAL A 15 -7.80 -23.45 -26.83
CA VAL A 15 -6.45 -22.89 -26.71
C VAL A 15 -5.97 -22.35 -28.06
N ALA A 16 -6.20 -23.07 -29.16
CA ALA A 16 -5.86 -22.62 -30.50
C ALA A 16 -6.56 -21.29 -30.86
N SER A 17 -7.87 -21.19 -30.60
CA SER A 17 -8.64 -19.97 -30.85
C SER A 17 -8.14 -18.77 -30.03
N LEU A 18 -7.76 -18.97 -28.77
CA LEU A 18 -7.17 -17.92 -27.94
C LEU A 18 -5.80 -17.46 -28.49
N ASN A 19 -4.98 -18.39 -28.97
CA ASN A 19 -3.69 -18.08 -29.57
C ASN A 19 -3.85 -17.27 -30.87
N ASP A 20 -4.85 -17.60 -31.69
CA ASP A 20 -5.14 -16.87 -32.94
C ASP A 20 -5.62 -15.44 -32.64
N GLN A 21 -6.51 -15.28 -31.66
CA GLN A 21 -6.96 -13.97 -31.20
C GLN A 21 -5.80 -13.12 -30.65
N PHE A 22 -4.86 -13.74 -29.94
CA PHE A 22 -3.66 -13.08 -29.47
C PHE A 22 -2.78 -12.61 -30.63
N ALA A 23 -2.49 -13.50 -31.58
CA ALA A 23 -1.67 -13.16 -32.74
C ALA A 23 -2.26 -11.98 -33.53
N LEU A 24 -3.59 -11.97 -33.71
CA LEU A 24 -4.30 -10.89 -34.39
C LEU A 24 -4.22 -9.56 -33.62
N TRP A 25 -4.42 -9.60 -32.30
CA TRP A 25 -4.31 -8.42 -31.44
C TRP A 25 -2.89 -7.83 -31.47
N VAL A 26 -1.85 -8.67 -31.38
CA VAL A 26 -0.45 -8.25 -31.46
C VAL A 26 -0.16 -7.60 -32.80
N ALA A 27 -0.63 -8.20 -33.90
CA ALA A 27 -0.47 -7.65 -35.24
C ALA A 27 -1.12 -6.25 -35.37
N THR A 28 -2.34 -6.11 -34.83
CA THR A 28 -3.09 -4.85 -34.85
C THR A 28 -2.40 -3.77 -34.02
N GLN A 29 -1.95 -4.09 -32.80
CA GLN A 29 -1.25 -3.13 -31.97
C GLN A 29 0.13 -2.77 -32.53
N LYS A 30 0.84 -3.71 -33.17
CA LYS A 30 2.10 -3.41 -33.88
C LYS A 30 1.88 -2.40 -35.01
N GLN A 31 0.76 -2.50 -35.72
CA GLN A 31 0.40 -1.57 -36.79
C GLN A 31 0.01 -0.19 -36.24
N GLN A 32 -0.76 -0.15 -35.15
CA GLN A 32 -1.25 1.11 -34.57
C GLN A 32 -0.20 1.85 -33.74
N LYS A 33 0.68 1.11 -33.04
CA LYS A 33 1.63 1.62 -32.05
C LYS A 33 3.00 0.92 -32.16
N PRO A 34 3.68 1.02 -33.31
CA PRO A 34 4.90 0.24 -33.59
C PRO A 34 6.06 0.49 -32.61
N ALA A 35 6.14 1.70 -32.04
CA ALA A 35 7.21 2.09 -31.12
C ALA A 35 6.94 1.79 -29.64
N THR A 36 5.70 1.46 -29.25
CA THR A 36 5.29 1.32 -27.84
C THR A 36 4.56 0.01 -27.52
N LEU A 37 4.39 -0.86 -28.51
CA LEU A 37 3.79 -2.20 -28.36
C LEU A 37 4.35 -2.98 -27.17
N TRP A 38 5.67 -2.94 -26.99
CA TRP A 38 6.38 -3.72 -25.97
C TRP A 38 6.56 -3.01 -24.63
N SER A 39 6.28 -1.69 -24.53
CA SER A 39 6.46 -0.94 -23.28
C SER A 39 5.19 -0.85 -22.44
N GLN A 40 4.04 -0.58 -23.07
CA GLN A 40 2.73 -0.48 -22.40
C GLN A 40 1.72 -1.47 -22.98
N GLY A 41 1.75 -1.75 -24.28
CA GLY A 41 0.81 -2.66 -24.93
C GLY A 41 0.87 -4.09 -24.38
N ALA A 42 2.06 -4.65 -24.19
CA ALA A 42 2.22 -6.02 -23.66
C ALA A 42 1.76 -6.16 -22.19
N LEU A 43 1.97 -5.13 -21.36
CA LEU A 43 1.47 -5.10 -19.97
C LEU A 43 -0.05 -4.90 -19.92
N ASP A 44 -0.59 -4.01 -20.76
CA ASP A 44 -2.03 -3.83 -20.92
C ASP A 44 -2.70 -5.09 -21.47
N TYR A 45 -2.03 -5.85 -22.34
CA TYR A 45 -2.49 -7.16 -22.81
C TYR A 45 -2.45 -8.22 -21.72
N LEU A 46 -1.36 -8.35 -20.95
CA LEU A 46 -1.33 -9.33 -19.85
C LEU A 46 -2.42 -9.03 -18.82
N ARG A 47 -2.70 -7.76 -18.55
CA ARG A 47 -3.84 -7.32 -17.74
C ARG A 47 -5.18 -7.63 -18.40
N HIS A 48 -5.33 -7.39 -19.70
CA HIS A 48 -6.55 -7.74 -20.45
C HIS A 48 -6.73 -9.25 -20.67
N ALA A 49 -5.68 -10.06 -20.77
CA ALA A 49 -5.76 -11.51 -20.93
C ALA A 49 -6.21 -12.16 -19.62
N VAL A 50 -5.79 -11.61 -18.47
CA VAL A 50 -6.37 -11.92 -17.16
C VAL A 50 -7.85 -11.51 -17.09
N MET A 51 -8.24 -10.36 -17.67
CA MET A 51 -9.65 -9.96 -17.79
C MET A 51 -10.46 -10.82 -18.78
N ILE A 52 -9.91 -11.25 -19.92
CA ILE A 52 -10.56 -12.16 -20.88
C ILE A 52 -10.77 -13.53 -20.22
N ARG A 53 -9.85 -13.98 -19.36
CA ARG A 53 -10.06 -15.16 -18.51
C ARG A 53 -11.27 -15.00 -17.59
N ARG A 54 -11.54 -13.78 -17.11
CA ARG A 54 -12.64 -13.42 -16.21
C ARG A 54 -13.96 -13.27 -16.96
N ASP A 55 -13.99 -12.52 -18.05
CA ASP A 55 -15.16 -12.36 -18.93
C ASP A 55 -15.57 -13.69 -19.60
N SER A 56 -14.62 -14.57 -19.92
CA SER A 56 -14.92 -15.91 -20.45
C SER A 56 -15.44 -16.85 -19.37
N ALA A 57 -15.00 -16.70 -18.11
CA ALA A 57 -15.55 -17.44 -16.98
C ALA A 57 -16.98 -17.00 -16.65
N ASP A 58 -17.25 -15.69 -16.69
CA ASP A 58 -18.55 -15.10 -16.38
C ASP A 58 -19.57 -15.34 -17.52
N LYS A 59 -19.16 -15.26 -18.81
CA LYS A 59 -20.02 -15.60 -19.95
C LYS A 59 -20.24 -17.11 -20.12
N ALA A 60 -19.28 -17.94 -19.74
CA ALA A 60 -19.43 -19.40 -19.80
C ALA A 60 -20.25 -19.97 -18.63
N GLN A 61 -20.44 -19.24 -17.53
CA GLN A 61 -21.35 -19.62 -16.44
C GLN A 61 -22.82 -19.67 -16.89
N ALA A 62 -23.17 -18.99 -17.98
CA ALA A 62 -24.50 -19.00 -18.57
C ALA A 62 -24.79 -20.22 -19.47
N SER A 63 -23.77 -21.03 -19.86
CA SER A 63 -23.92 -22.11 -20.86
C SER A 63 -23.78 -23.53 -20.33
N GLY A 64 -23.52 -23.73 -19.03
CA GLY A 64 -23.41 -25.07 -18.41
C GLY A 64 -22.17 -25.89 -18.83
N GLN A 65 -21.34 -25.38 -19.75
CA GLN A 65 -20.08 -26.01 -20.19
C GLN A 65 -18.89 -25.71 -19.28
N THR A 66 -19.07 -24.80 -18.31
CA THR A 66 -18.02 -24.30 -17.40
C THR A 66 -17.49 -25.38 -16.48
N GLU A 67 -18.36 -26.25 -15.96
CA GLU A 67 -17.98 -27.21 -14.91
C GLU A 67 -16.94 -28.22 -15.40
N VAL A 68 -16.99 -28.56 -16.69
CA VAL A 68 -16.07 -29.52 -17.31
C VAL A 68 -14.72 -28.89 -17.63
N LEU A 69 -14.69 -27.66 -18.17
CA LEU A 69 -13.45 -26.93 -18.39
C LEU A 69 -12.74 -26.60 -17.07
N TYR A 70 -13.52 -26.24 -16.04
CA TYR A 70 -13.01 -26.03 -14.68
C TYR A 70 -12.50 -27.34 -14.07
N LYS A 71 -13.22 -28.46 -14.22
CA LYS A 71 -12.73 -29.77 -13.76
C LYS A 71 -11.46 -30.20 -14.51
N LEU A 72 -11.38 -30.04 -15.83
CA LEU A 72 -10.18 -30.40 -16.62
C LEU A 72 -8.94 -29.57 -16.23
N LEU A 73 -9.10 -28.27 -15.98
CA LEU A 73 -8.03 -27.41 -15.46
C LEU A 73 -7.57 -27.79 -14.04
N GLN A 74 -8.40 -28.54 -13.30
CA GLN A 74 -8.12 -29.00 -11.94
C GLN A 74 -7.63 -30.46 -11.88
N ILE A 75 -8.04 -31.31 -12.84
CA ILE A 75 -7.70 -32.74 -12.92
C ILE A 75 -6.18 -32.98 -13.06
N GLY A 76 -5.42 -31.99 -13.55
CA GLY A 76 -3.95 -32.07 -13.68
C GLY A 76 -3.13 -31.44 -12.55
N LYS A 77 -3.73 -30.78 -11.56
CA LYS A 77 -2.97 -30.14 -10.47
C LYS A 77 -2.75 -31.13 -9.32
N GLN A 78 -1.83 -32.08 -9.49
CA GLN A 78 -1.06 -32.49 -8.33
C GLN A 78 -0.35 -31.21 -7.84
N GLN A 79 -0.81 -30.67 -6.69
CA GLN A 79 -0.25 -29.45 -6.12
C GLN A 79 1.11 -29.77 -5.51
N GLU A 80 2.11 -29.93 -6.37
CA GLU A 80 3.49 -29.81 -5.95
C GLU A 80 3.72 -28.38 -5.44
N ALA A 81 4.55 -28.24 -4.40
CA ALA A 81 4.87 -26.95 -3.83
C ALA A 81 5.57 -26.08 -4.89
N GLN A 82 4.96 -24.95 -5.26
CA GLN A 82 5.63 -23.94 -6.09
C GLN A 82 6.59 -23.14 -5.20
N LEU A 83 7.88 -23.47 -5.28
CA LEU A 83 8.92 -22.81 -4.53
C LEU A 83 9.40 -21.55 -5.27
N SER A 84 9.59 -20.45 -4.54
CA SER A 84 10.25 -19.24 -5.03
C SER A 84 11.37 -18.85 -4.07
N MET A 85 12.56 -18.56 -4.60
CA MET A 85 13.73 -18.17 -3.83
C MET A 85 14.25 -16.82 -4.31
N MET A 86 14.46 -15.90 -3.37
CA MET A 86 15.00 -14.57 -3.63
C MET A 86 16.00 -14.21 -2.53
N PRO A 87 17.18 -13.63 -2.88
CA PRO A 87 18.11 -13.17 -1.85
C PRO A 87 17.46 -12.07 -0.99
N LEU A 88 17.67 -12.13 0.33
CA LEU A 88 17.03 -11.26 1.30
C LEU A 88 17.23 -9.76 1.01
N GLN A 89 18.41 -9.38 0.51
CA GLN A 89 18.73 -7.99 0.16
C GLN A 89 17.89 -7.43 -1.00
N HIS A 90 17.23 -8.29 -1.78
CA HIS A 90 16.33 -7.93 -2.87
C HIS A 90 14.85 -8.01 -2.47
N SER A 91 14.57 -8.22 -1.18
CA SER A 91 13.21 -8.28 -0.65
C SER A 91 12.99 -7.30 0.50
N LYS A 92 11.71 -6.93 0.68
CA LYS A 92 11.24 -6.16 1.81
C LYS A 92 9.93 -6.73 2.33
N VAL A 93 9.70 -6.59 3.63
CA VAL A 93 8.41 -6.88 4.25
C VAL A 93 7.62 -5.58 4.33
N ILE A 94 6.42 -5.58 3.75
CA ILE A 94 5.50 -4.45 3.78
C ILE A 94 4.25 -4.85 4.56
N HIS A 95 3.93 -4.10 5.61
CA HIS A 95 2.74 -4.27 6.43
C HIS A 95 1.67 -3.27 5.99
N PHE A 96 0.76 -3.71 5.12
CA PHE A 96 -0.35 -2.88 4.67
C PHE A 96 -1.43 -2.81 5.73
N ILE A 97 -1.84 -1.59 6.07
CA ILE A 97 -2.85 -1.29 7.08
C ILE A 97 -3.91 -0.40 6.45
N ARG A 98 -5.18 -0.81 6.51
CA ARG A 98 -6.29 0.11 6.23
C ARG A 98 -6.54 0.99 7.46
N HIS A 99 -6.84 2.27 7.25
CA HIS A 99 -7.25 3.14 8.37
C HIS A 99 -8.43 2.55 9.19
N GLY A 100 -8.51 2.97 10.45
CA GLY A 100 -9.64 2.66 11.33
C GLY A 100 -10.96 3.22 10.81
N GLU A 101 -12.08 2.83 11.39
CA GLU A 101 -13.38 3.36 11.00
C GLU A 101 -13.40 4.89 11.12
N GLY A 102 -13.67 5.56 10.02
CA GLY A 102 -13.88 7.00 9.96
C GLY A 102 -15.35 7.36 9.76
N PHE A 103 -15.69 8.62 10.01
CA PHE A 103 -17.07 9.11 9.88
C PHE A 103 -17.69 8.85 8.48
N HIS A 104 -16.89 8.91 7.40
CA HIS A 104 -17.36 8.51 6.06
C HIS A 104 -17.74 7.02 5.95
N ASN A 105 -17.14 6.10 6.73
CA ASN A 105 -17.49 4.69 6.68
C ASN A 105 -18.91 4.43 7.22
N ILE A 106 -19.40 5.30 8.10
CA ILE A 106 -20.75 5.26 8.65
C ILE A 106 -21.71 6.26 7.98
N GLY A 107 -21.32 6.80 6.81
CA GLY A 107 -22.17 7.67 6.02
C GLY A 107 -22.29 9.11 6.52
N VAL A 108 -21.41 9.55 7.43
CA VAL A 108 -21.35 10.96 7.85
C VAL A 108 -20.43 11.72 6.87
N PRO A 109 -20.99 12.64 6.06
CA PRO A 109 -20.19 13.37 5.09
C PRO A 109 -19.29 14.40 5.78
N GLY A 110 -18.15 14.66 5.15
CA GLY A 110 -17.21 15.66 5.63
C GLY A 110 -15.93 15.64 4.82
N GLU A 111 -15.28 16.80 4.72
CA GLU A 111 -13.95 16.88 4.14
C GLU A 111 -12.93 16.22 5.07
N ASP A 112 -12.10 15.33 4.49
CA ASP A 112 -11.02 14.63 5.18
C ASP A 112 -11.43 14.13 6.58
N PRO A 113 -12.38 13.19 6.65
CA PRO A 113 -13.05 12.80 7.88
C PRO A 113 -12.08 12.17 8.87
N GLN A 114 -12.37 12.43 10.14
CA GLN A 114 -11.65 11.84 11.27
C GLN A 114 -12.15 10.41 11.56
N LEU A 115 -11.41 9.69 12.41
CA LEU A 115 -11.80 8.42 13.01
C LEU A 115 -12.99 8.58 13.96
N THR A 116 -13.84 7.56 13.99
CA THR A 116 -14.88 7.40 15.01
C THR A 116 -14.27 6.86 16.31
N GLU A 117 -15.07 6.82 17.38
CA GLU A 117 -14.68 6.13 18.62
C GLU A 117 -14.33 4.65 18.38
N ALA A 118 -15.09 3.96 17.52
CA ALA A 118 -14.80 2.60 17.12
C ALA A 118 -13.48 2.51 16.32
N GLY A 119 -13.21 3.48 15.44
CA GLY A 119 -11.91 3.61 14.75
C GLY A 119 -10.73 3.70 15.71
N TRP A 120 -10.86 4.48 16.78
CA TRP A 120 -9.83 4.57 17.84
C TRP A 120 -9.69 3.28 18.65
N GLN A 121 -10.79 2.59 18.96
CA GLN A 121 -10.74 1.27 19.62
C GLN A 121 -10.02 0.24 18.74
N GLN A 122 -10.27 0.26 17.43
CA GLN A 122 -9.58 -0.58 16.46
C GLN A 122 -8.07 -0.25 16.41
N CYS A 123 -7.69 1.03 16.45
CA CYS A 123 -6.28 1.44 16.55
C CYS A 123 -5.61 0.91 17.82
N ALA A 124 -6.31 0.96 18.97
CA ALA A 124 -5.80 0.44 20.23
C ALA A 124 -5.59 -1.08 20.18
N ALA A 125 -6.51 -1.83 19.57
CA ALA A 125 -6.37 -3.27 19.36
C ALA A 125 -5.18 -3.60 18.47
N LEU A 126 -5.02 -2.90 17.34
CA LEU A 126 -3.88 -3.09 16.45
C LEU A 126 -2.55 -2.70 17.14
N LYS A 127 -2.52 -1.64 17.94
CA LYS A 127 -1.35 -1.26 18.76
C LYS A 127 -0.91 -2.38 19.69
N GLN A 128 -1.85 -3.00 20.39
CA GLN A 128 -1.55 -4.14 21.26
C GLN A 128 -0.99 -5.32 20.48
N HIS A 129 -1.54 -5.60 19.29
CA HIS A 129 -1.00 -6.63 18.40
C HIS A 129 0.43 -6.29 17.94
N VAL A 130 0.68 -5.07 17.46
CA VAL A 130 2.02 -4.63 17.02
C VAL A 130 3.03 -4.72 18.16
N ALA A 131 2.66 -4.30 19.37
CA ALA A 131 3.52 -4.40 20.55
C ALA A 131 3.82 -5.86 20.92
N LYS A 132 2.82 -6.73 20.90
CA LYS A 132 2.97 -8.18 21.19
C LYS A 132 3.89 -8.87 20.18
N HIS A 133 3.91 -8.42 18.93
CA HIS A 133 4.67 -9.02 17.84
C HIS A 133 5.86 -8.16 17.37
N ALA A 134 6.35 -7.25 18.22
CA ALA A 134 7.38 -6.28 17.85
C ALA A 134 8.66 -6.93 17.28
N ASP A 135 9.11 -8.05 17.86
CA ASP A 135 10.30 -8.77 17.41
C ASP A 135 10.14 -9.45 16.05
N GLN A 136 8.91 -9.77 15.65
CA GLN A 136 8.59 -10.39 14.36
C GLN A 136 8.37 -9.34 13.28
N LEU A 137 7.65 -8.26 13.62
CA LEU A 137 7.30 -7.20 12.68
C LEU A 137 8.51 -6.30 12.40
N ARG A 138 9.28 -5.92 13.44
CA ARG A 138 10.48 -5.06 13.35
C ARG A 138 10.29 -3.84 12.45
N ILE A 139 9.13 -3.18 12.53
CA ILE A 139 8.77 -2.04 11.69
C ILE A 139 9.76 -0.90 11.94
N GLN A 140 10.47 -0.47 10.89
CA GLN A 140 11.52 0.55 10.97
C GLN A 140 11.00 1.95 10.60
N VAL A 141 9.98 2.02 9.75
CA VAL A 141 9.33 3.26 9.32
C VAL A 141 7.86 3.01 9.04
N VAL A 142 7.03 4.02 9.29
CA VAL A 142 5.60 4.04 8.96
C VAL A 142 5.37 5.06 7.86
N VAL A 143 4.76 4.64 6.77
CA VAL A 143 4.37 5.51 5.66
C VAL A 143 2.85 5.62 5.69
N ALA A 144 2.33 6.83 5.84
CA ALA A 144 0.90 7.07 5.95
C ALA A 144 0.42 7.98 4.83
N SER A 145 -0.79 7.72 4.34
CA SER A 145 -1.48 8.70 3.51
C SER A 145 -1.68 9.99 4.31
N PRO A 146 -1.57 11.17 3.68
CA PRO A 146 -1.71 12.46 4.37
C PRO A 146 -3.16 12.84 4.70
N LEU A 147 -4.14 11.94 4.53
CA LEU A 147 -5.51 12.12 4.98
C LEU A 147 -5.63 11.92 6.50
N PHE A 148 -6.53 12.65 7.15
CA PHE A 148 -6.67 12.71 8.61
C PHE A 148 -6.85 11.32 9.23
N ARG A 149 -7.81 10.55 8.71
CA ARG A 149 -8.09 9.16 9.17
C ARG A 149 -6.86 8.24 9.15
N THR A 150 -5.98 8.37 8.16
CA THR A 150 -4.76 7.54 8.06
C THR A 150 -3.67 8.05 9.00
N LEU A 151 -3.54 9.36 9.18
CA LEU A 151 -2.62 9.95 10.15
C LEU A 151 -3.02 9.65 11.59
N GLU A 152 -4.32 9.75 11.92
CA GLU A 152 -4.88 9.34 13.22
C GLU A 152 -4.64 7.86 13.47
N THR A 153 -4.88 7.00 12.48
CA THR A 153 -4.60 5.56 12.59
C THR A 153 -3.11 5.31 12.86
N ALA A 154 -2.22 5.95 12.09
CA ALA A 154 -0.78 5.80 12.26
C ALA A 154 -0.32 6.26 13.65
N CYS A 155 -0.79 7.43 14.11
CA CYS A 155 -0.46 7.94 15.44
C CYS A 155 -1.06 7.09 16.56
N GLY A 156 -2.30 6.61 16.41
CA GLY A 156 -2.97 5.74 17.37
C GLY A 156 -2.28 4.39 17.54
N VAL A 157 -1.78 3.81 16.44
CA VAL A 157 -1.13 2.50 16.42
C VAL A 157 0.33 2.58 16.85
N PHE A 158 1.10 3.54 16.32
CA PHE A 158 2.56 3.61 16.48
C PHE A 158 3.04 4.69 17.46
N GLY A 159 2.15 5.57 17.92
CA GLY A 159 2.47 6.60 18.91
C GLY A 159 2.58 6.06 20.34
N GLY A 160 2.96 6.95 21.25
CA GLY A 160 3.14 6.68 22.68
C GLY A 160 1.83 6.64 23.46
N SER A 161 1.94 6.75 24.78
CA SER A 161 0.78 6.92 25.67
C SER A 161 0.14 8.30 25.48
N LYS A 162 -0.89 8.61 26.29
CA LYS A 162 -1.44 9.97 26.37
C LYS A 162 -0.32 10.96 26.67
N TRP A 163 -0.29 12.07 25.94
CA TRP A 163 0.62 13.17 26.21
C TRP A 163 0.09 13.97 27.40
N GLY A 164 0.83 13.96 28.51
CA GLY A 164 0.48 14.71 29.72
C GLY A 164 1.06 16.12 29.69
N SER A 165 0.47 17.03 30.46
CA SER A 165 0.94 18.43 30.62
C SER A 165 2.37 18.56 31.17
N ALA A 166 2.90 17.52 31.80
CA ALA A 166 4.28 17.46 32.30
C ALA A 166 5.30 16.91 31.27
N ALA A 167 4.84 16.44 30.10
CA ALA A 167 5.73 15.91 29.07
C ALA A 167 6.47 17.05 28.35
N GLN A 168 7.80 16.94 28.26
CA GLN A 168 8.65 17.91 27.57
C GLN A 168 8.71 17.60 26.07
N GLY A 169 8.52 18.62 25.22
CA GLY A 169 8.66 18.52 23.76
C GLY A 169 7.34 18.70 23.01
N THR A 170 7.31 18.23 21.77
CA THR A 170 6.14 18.32 20.89
C THR A 170 5.47 16.95 20.80
N PRO A 171 4.14 16.84 20.97
CA PRO A 171 3.45 15.57 20.85
C PRO A 171 3.54 15.03 19.42
N LEU A 172 3.30 13.73 19.24
CA LEU A 172 3.16 13.15 17.91
C LEU A 172 1.92 13.72 17.21
N MET A 173 0.83 13.83 17.98
CA MET A 173 -0.46 14.32 17.55
C MET A 173 -1.07 15.18 18.65
N GLN A 174 -1.58 16.35 18.28
CA GLN A 174 -2.28 17.26 19.18
C GLN A 174 -3.63 16.69 19.64
N ALA A 175 -4.15 17.21 20.75
CA ALA A 175 -5.49 16.88 21.19
C ALA A 175 -6.52 17.39 20.18
N GLN A 176 -7.56 16.60 19.96
CA GLN A 176 -8.66 16.95 19.09
C GLN A 176 -9.85 17.39 19.93
N SER A 177 -10.41 18.53 19.57
CA SER A 177 -11.67 19.00 20.15
C SER A 177 -12.84 18.28 19.46
N ALA A 178 -13.93 18.08 20.20
CA ALA A 178 -15.16 17.57 19.60
C ALA A 178 -15.66 18.56 18.54
N ALA A 179 -15.87 18.07 17.32
CA ALA A 179 -16.60 18.81 16.31
C ALA A 179 -18.08 18.88 16.74
N PRO A 180 -18.81 19.97 16.41
CA PRO A 180 -20.23 20.05 16.73
C PRO A 180 -20.97 18.82 16.23
N GLN A 181 -21.71 18.16 17.14
CA GLN A 181 -22.50 16.94 16.87
C GLN A 181 -21.70 15.65 16.56
N LEU A 182 -20.36 15.67 16.57
CA LEU A 182 -19.55 14.46 16.37
C LEU A 182 -18.64 14.19 17.57
N ARG A 183 -18.52 12.92 17.94
CA ARG A 183 -17.60 12.46 19.00
C ARG A 183 -16.18 12.29 18.45
N THR A 184 -15.55 13.39 18.04
CA THR A 184 -14.18 13.41 17.50
C THR A 184 -13.12 13.78 18.55
N ALA A 185 -13.52 13.98 19.80
CA ALA A 185 -12.58 14.34 20.86
C ALA A 185 -11.59 13.20 21.12
N HIS A 186 -10.31 13.51 21.07
CA HIS A 186 -9.25 12.56 21.39
C HIS A 186 -8.10 13.29 22.09
N ALA A 187 -7.51 12.64 23.10
CA ALA A 187 -6.37 13.21 23.81
C ALA A 187 -5.13 13.31 22.90
N ALA A 188 -4.22 14.23 23.20
CA ALA A 188 -2.93 14.30 22.52
C ALA A 188 -2.16 12.97 22.68
N ILE A 189 -1.44 12.57 21.64
CA ILE A 189 -0.64 11.34 21.60
C ILE A 189 0.83 11.70 21.69
N ALA A 190 1.54 11.09 22.64
CA ALA A 190 2.96 11.27 22.81
C ALA A 190 3.76 10.65 21.66
N THR A 191 4.95 11.18 21.40
CA THR A 191 5.94 10.45 20.58
C THR A 191 6.46 9.25 21.38
N ALA A 192 6.43 8.05 20.78
CA ALA A 192 7.05 6.86 21.35
C ALA A 192 8.49 6.71 20.83
N PRO A 193 9.40 6.06 21.57
CA PRO A 193 10.55 5.42 20.98
C PRO A 193 10.06 4.41 19.94
N GLY A 194 10.30 4.65 18.66
CA GLY A 194 9.66 3.88 17.60
C GLY A 194 9.94 4.42 16.20
N PRO A 195 9.29 3.82 15.18
CA PRO A 195 9.47 4.23 13.80
C PRO A 195 8.95 5.66 13.57
N CYS A 196 9.66 6.44 12.76
CA CYS A 196 9.17 7.71 12.26
C CYS A 196 7.95 7.49 11.36
N ILE A 197 6.98 8.40 11.41
CA ILE A 197 5.81 8.41 10.54
C ILE A 197 6.03 9.44 9.45
N ILE A 198 5.99 9.02 8.18
CA ILE A 198 6.15 9.85 7.00
C ILE A 198 4.81 9.98 6.29
N ALA A 199 4.36 11.20 6.05
CA ALA A 199 3.18 11.49 5.23
C ALA A 199 3.55 11.44 3.74
N PHE A 200 2.83 10.64 2.95
CA PHE A 200 3.14 10.40 1.54
C PHE A 200 1.90 10.38 0.64
N GLU A 201 1.81 11.30 -0.32
CA GLU A 201 0.67 11.41 -1.26
C GLU A 201 0.43 10.12 -2.07
N GLY A 202 1.48 9.35 -2.37
CA GLY A 202 1.41 8.19 -3.24
C GLY A 202 0.48 7.07 -2.75
N CYS A 203 0.19 6.99 -1.45
CA CYS A 203 -0.70 5.98 -0.86
C CYS A 203 -2.09 6.50 -0.45
N ARG A 204 -2.55 7.61 -1.04
CA ARG A 204 -3.93 8.10 -0.86
C ARG A 204 -4.97 7.15 -1.44
N GLU A 205 -6.21 7.28 -0.96
CA GLU A 205 -7.37 6.58 -1.51
C GLU A 205 -7.46 6.84 -3.03
N ARG A 206 -8.21 5.99 -3.73
CA ARG A 206 -8.67 6.28 -5.08
C ARG A 206 -9.34 7.66 -5.05
N ILE A 207 -8.80 8.61 -5.80
CA ILE A 207 -9.31 9.99 -5.77
C ILE A 207 -10.64 10.01 -6.52
N VAL A 208 -11.74 10.04 -5.77
CA VAL A 208 -13.09 10.11 -6.32
C VAL A 208 -13.77 11.37 -5.81
N SER A 209 -14.11 12.28 -6.72
CA SER A 209 -15.17 13.25 -6.45
C SER A 209 -16.52 12.54 -6.54
N CYS A 210 -17.31 12.54 -5.47
CA CYS A 210 -18.63 11.90 -5.47
C CYS A 210 -19.49 12.30 -6.65
N GLY A 211 -20.11 11.28 -7.26
CA GLY A 211 -20.92 11.39 -8.47
C GLY A 211 -20.74 10.17 -9.40
N SER A 212 -19.72 9.34 -9.19
CA SER A 212 -19.30 8.32 -10.17
C SER A 212 -19.44 6.86 -9.75
N TRP A 213 -19.78 6.57 -8.48
CA TRP A 213 -19.90 5.20 -7.96
C TRP A 213 -21.24 4.94 -7.26
N GLY A 214 -22.36 5.34 -7.85
CA GLY A 214 -23.69 5.02 -7.30
C GLY A 214 -23.96 5.55 -5.87
N CYS A 215 -23.00 6.23 -5.24
CA CYS A 215 -23.23 7.18 -4.17
C CYS A 215 -24.13 8.24 -4.77
N THR A 216 -25.44 8.08 -4.54
CA THR A 216 -26.39 9.15 -4.76
C THR A 216 -25.78 10.41 -4.14
N PRO A 217 -25.94 11.59 -4.77
CA PRO A 217 -25.72 12.83 -4.06
C PRO A 217 -26.47 12.67 -2.75
N THR A 218 -25.75 12.55 -1.64
CA THR A 218 -26.41 12.71 -0.36
C THR A 218 -27.00 14.12 -0.40
N SER A 219 -28.08 14.36 0.33
CA SER A 219 -28.67 15.70 0.47
C SER A 219 -27.69 16.77 1.00
N LEU A 220 -26.42 16.43 1.20
CA LEU A 220 -25.35 17.18 1.83
C LEU A 220 -24.17 17.52 0.87
N GLY A 221 -24.26 17.18 -0.43
CA GLY A 221 -23.28 17.59 -1.46
C GLY A 221 -22.29 16.50 -1.90
N PRO A 222 -21.30 16.83 -2.75
CA PRO A 222 -20.29 15.88 -3.18
C PRO A 222 -19.47 15.37 -1.98
N ASP A 223 -19.24 14.05 -1.89
CA ASP A 223 -18.30 13.45 -0.95
C ASP A 223 -16.88 14.02 -1.13
N LEU A 224 -16.51 14.88 -0.18
CA LEU A 224 -15.20 15.52 -0.08
C LEU A 224 -14.25 14.69 0.79
N CYS A 225 -14.60 13.46 1.16
CA CYS A 225 -13.81 12.66 2.10
C CYS A 225 -12.39 12.37 1.60
N ASP A 226 -12.20 12.33 0.28
CA ASP A 226 -10.91 12.10 -0.34
C ASP A 226 -10.15 13.38 -0.68
N ARG A 227 -10.70 14.56 -0.39
CA ARG A 227 -9.97 15.83 -0.47
C ARG A 227 -9.15 16.01 0.79
N ARG A 228 -7.84 16.20 0.64
CA ARG A 228 -6.92 16.44 1.74
C ARG A 228 -7.04 17.90 2.19
N ARG A 229 -7.05 18.12 3.51
CA ARG A 229 -6.93 19.46 4.08
C ARG A 229 -5.62 20.13 3.70
N ASP A 230 -5.58 21.46 3.82
CA ASP A 230 -4.31 22.17 3.67
C ASP A 230 -3.24 21.61 4.63
N THR A 231 -2.06 21.31 4.10
CA THR A 231 -1.01 20.65 4.89
C THR A 231 -0.56 21.51 6.08
N HIS A 232 -0.73 22.84 6.04
CA HIS A 232 -0.47 23.69 7.19
C HIS A 232 -1.37 23.32 8.39
N LEU A 233 -2.66 23.12 8.14
CA LEU A 233 -3.63 22.74 9.18
C LEU A 233 -3.38 21.30 9.69
N THR A 234 -3.04 20.40 8.77
CA THR A 234 -2.73 19.01 9.11
C THR A 234 -1.43 18.91 9.91
N ARG A 235 -0.35 19.62 9.52
CA ARG A 235 0.92 19.66 10.27
C ARG A 235 0.75 20.20 11.69
N ALA A 236 -0.12 21.21 11.88
CA ALA A 236 -0.42 21.73 13.20
C ALA A 236 -1.05 20.66 14.11
N HIS A 237 -1.85 19.74 13.56
CA HIS A 237 -2.47 18.63 14.30
C HIS A 237 -1.53 17.43 14.49
N PHE A 238 -0.61 17.17 13.57
CA PHE A 238 0.31 16.03 13.61
C PHE A 238 1.79 16.48 13.62
N PRO A 239 2.23 17.25 14.62
CA PRO A 239 3.53 17.90 14.55
C PRO A 239 4.73 16.93 14.68
N GLY A 240 4.50 15.69 15.12
CA GLY A 240 5.55 14.65 15.10
C GLY A 240 5.58 13.79 13.84
N VAL A 241 4.70 14.04 12.85
CA VAL A 241 4.72 13.36 11.55
C VAL A 241 5.62 14.14 10.58
N ASP A 242 6.44 13.42 9.82
CA ASP A 242 7.29 14.01 8.78
C ASP A 242 6.48 14.27 7.49
N PHE A 243 6.30 15.54 7.16
CA PHE A 243 5.65 16.01 5.94
C PHE A 243 6.64 16.56 4.89
N SER A 244 7.94 16.27 5.03
CA SER A 244 9.00 16.77 4.12
C SER A 244 8.79 16.34 2.67
N MET A 245 8.08 15.23 2.46
CA MET A 245 7.76 14.70 1.13
C MET A 245 6.52 15.31 0.48
N ILE A 246 5.74 16.13 1.21
CA ILE A 246 4.56 16.80 0.67
C ILE A 246 4.98 18.11 0.02
N GLN A 247 4.93 18.14 -1.32
CA GLN A 247 5.43 19.26 -2.13
C GLN A 247 4.50 20.48 -2.14
N HIS A 248 3.18 20.25 -2.09
CA HIS A 248 2.17 21.31 -2.21
C HIS A 248 1.31 21.39 -0.95
N GLN A 249 1.15 22.61 -0.41
CA GLN A 249 0.31 22.85 0.78
C GLN A 249 -1.16 22.53 0.48
N GLN A 250 -1.67 23.05 -0.64
CA GLN A 250 -3.00 22.75 -1.15
C GLN A 250 -3.04 21.36 -1.79
N ASP A 251 -4.23 20.77 -1.84
CA ASP A 251 -4.45 19.49 -2.49
C ASP A 251 -4.56 19.66 -4.01
N THR A 252 -3.43 19.50 -4.69
CA THR A 252 -3.35 19.58 -6.16
C THR A 252 -3.76 18.29 -6.86
N LEU A 253 -3.95 17.19 -6.12
CA LEU A 253 -4.32 15.89 -6.69
C LEU A 253 -5.83 15.70 -6.75
N TYR A 254 -6.58 16.37 -5.88
CA TYR A 254 -8.04 16.30 -5.85
C TYR A 254 -8.67 17.29 -6.83
N ASP A 255 -9.59 16.77 -7.66
CA ASP A 255 -10.40 17.54 -8.60
C ASP A 255 -11.85 17.06 -8.47
N THR A 256 -12.78 17.99 -8.22
CA THR A 256 -14.21 17.73 -8.03
C THR A 256 -14.93 17.18 -9.27
N LYS A 257 -14.26 17.18 -10.42
CA LYS A 257 -14.79 16.68 -11.69
C LYS A 257 -14.12 15.38 -12.13
N ARG A 258 -13.12 14.90 -11.38
CA ARG A 258 -12.28 13.78 -11.81
C ARG A 258 -12.47 12.59 -10.89
N VAL A 259 -12.64 11.45 -11.53
CA VAL A 259 -12.62 10.14 -10.89
C VAL A 259 -11.36 9.44 -11.36
N GLU A 260 -10.49 9.10 -10.43
CA GLU A 260 -9.30 8.33 -10.73
C GLU A 260 -9.72 6.95 -11.29
N SER A 261 -9.15 6.59 -12.44
CA SER A 261 -9.41 5.29 -13.06
C SER A 261 -8.70 4.17 -12.29
N GLU A 262 -9.21 2.95 -12.38
CA GLU A 262 -8.62 1.77 -11.73
C GLU A 262 -7.16 1.56 -12.16
N HIS A 263 -6.88 1.74 -13.46
CA HIS A 263 -5.52 1.70 -13.99
C HIS A 263 -4.59 2.77 -13.39
N SER A 264 -5.11 3.98 -13.14
CA SER A 264 -4.33 5.04 -12.48
C SER A 264 -3.97 4.64 -11.04
N VAL A 265 -4.92 4.07 -10.29
CA VAL A 265 -4.66 3.57 -8.93
C VAL A 265 -3.64 2.44 -8.94
N GLN A 266 -3.78 1.47 -9.85
CA GLN A 266 -2.83 0.35 -10.02
C GLN A 266 -1.41 0.84 -10.34
N HIS A 267 -1.30 1.83 -11.24
CA HIS A 267 -0.03 2.44 -11.59
C HIS A 267 0.60 3.14 -10.37
N ARG A 268 -0.19 3.92 -9.63
CA ARG A 268 0.25 4.60 -8.42
C ARG A 268 0.66 3.62 -7.31
N GLY A 269 -0.06 2.51 -7.16
CA GLY A 269 0.33 1.39 -6.31
C GLY A 269 1.69 0.78 -6.70
N THR A 270 1.93 0.61 -7.99
CA THR A 270 3.23 0.12 -8.51
C THR A 270 4.36 1.10 -8.19
N LEU A 271 4.14 2.40 -8.41
CA LEU A 271 5.11 3.45 -8.07
C LEU A 271 5.40 3.50 -6.57
N LEU A 272 4.38 3.33 -5.71
CA LEU A 272 4.56 3.22 -4.26
C LEU A 272 5.46 2.03 -3.91
N LEU A 273 5.20 0.85 -4.47
CA LEU A 273 6.01 -0.35 -4.22
C LEU A 273 7.47 -0.16 -4.67
N GLN A 274 7.69 0.42 -5.85
CA GLN A 274 9.03 0.76 -6.33
C GLN A 274 9.75 1.74 -5.40
N TRP A 275 9.03 2.78 -4.94
CA TRP A 275 9.57 3.75 -3.99
C TRP A 275 9.90 3.11 -2.64
N LEU A 276 9.05 2.23 -2.12
CA LEU A 276 9.30 1.47 -0.89
C LEU A 276 10.51 0.54 -1.03
N LEU A 277 10.67 -0.11 -2.18
CA LEU A 277 11.84 -0.93 -2.49
C LEU A 277 13.14 -0.11 -2.55
N ALA A 278 13.05 1.16 -2.99
CA ALA A 278 14.14 2.12 -3.00
C ALA A 278 14.43 2.76 -1.63
N ARG A 279 13.80 2.30 -0.54
CA ARG A 279 14.09 2.76 0.82
C ARG A 279 15.12 1.90 1.54
N PRO A 280 15.96 2.47 2.43
CA PRO A 280 16.93 1.67 3.20
C PRO A 280 16.27 0.67 4.16
N GLU A 281 15.04 0.92 4.60
CA GLU A 281 14.33 0.08 5.56
C GLU A 281 13.90 -1.26 4.96
N SER A 282 14.01 -2.36 5.72
CA SER A 282 13.66 -3.72 5.28
C SER A 282 12.25 -4.17 5.71
N SER A 283 11.70 -3.53 6.74
CA SER A 283 10.34 -3.76 7.23
C SER A 283 9.62 -2.42 7.39
N ILE A 284 8.53 -2.23 6.65
CA ILE A 284 7.85 -0.94 6.49
C ILE A 284 6.35 -1.13 6.71
N ALA A 285 5.73 -0.30 7.53
CA ALA A 285 4.28 -0.24 7.63
C ALA A 285 3.71 0.82 6.68
N VAL A 286 2.60 0.52 6.02
CA VAL A 286 1.90 1.43 5.10
C VAL A 286 0.46 1.59 5.55
N VAL A 287 0.10 2.76 6.09
CA VAL A 287 -1.26 3.09 6.53
C VAL A 287 -2.00 3.84 5.41
N THR A 288 -3.00 3.19 4.83
CA THR A 288 -3.68 3.62 3.60
C THR A 288 -5.17 3.24 3.64
N HIS A 289 -5.80 3.04 2.48
CA HIS A 289 -7.25 3.03 2.30
C HIS A 289 -7.75 1.78 1.56
N HIS A 290 -9.07 1.58 1.58
CA HIS A 290 -9.67 0.37 1.05
C HIS A 290 -9.53 0.27 -0.47
N GLY A 291 -9.94 1.30 -1.20
CA GLY A 291 -9.90 1.30 -2.66
C GLY A 291 -8.47 1.22 -3.18
N PHE A 292 -7.56 2.00 -2.61
CA PHE A 292 -6.15 1.99 -2.96
C PHE A 292 -5.52 0.60 -2.80
N LEU A 293 -5.75 -0.07 -1.66
CA LEU A 293 -5.27 -1.43 -1.44
C LEU A 293 -5.91 -2.42 -2.41
N GLY A 294 -7.23 -2.36 -2.58
CA GLY A 294 -7.98 -3.25 -3.46
C GLY A 294 -7.45 -3.22 -4.89
N TRP A 295 -7.34 -2.03 -5.49
CA TRP A 295 -6.86 -1.88 -6.86
C TRP A 295 -5.36 -2.12 -7.00
N SER A 296 -4.53 -1.65 -6.06
CA SER A 296 -3.08 -1.85 -6.14
C SER A 296 -2.70 -3.33 -6.03
N LEU A 297 -3.29 -4.04 -5.06
CA LEU A 297 -2.98 -5.45 -4.80
C LEU A 297 -3.67 -6.39 -5.79
N SER A 298 -4.73 -5.96 -6.48
CA SER A 298 -5.36 -6.76 -7.53
C SER A 298 -4.44 -7.06 -8.72
N SER A 299 -3.30 -6.37 -8.83
CA SER A 299 -2.31 -6.61 -9.89
C SER A 299 -1.39 -7.81 -9.60
N PHE A 300 -1.48 -8.41 -8.42
CA PHE A 300 -0.59 -9.48 -7.94
C PHE A 300 -1.36 -10.75 -7.60
N GLY A 301 -0.64 -11.88 -7.46
CA GLY A 301 -1.21 -13.11 -6.89
C GLY A 301 -2.07 -13.95 -7.81
N HIS A 302 -2.16 -13.62 -9.11
CA HIS A 302 -2.95 -14.40 -10.08
C HIS A 302 -2.38 -15.80 -10.38
N GLU A 303 -1.09 -15.99 -10.12
CA GLU A 303 -0.41 -17.28 -10.25
C GLU A 303 -0.60 -18.16 -9.01
N CYS A 304 -1.01 -17.58 -7.89
CA CYS A 304 -1.18 -18.28 -6.63
C CYS A 304 -2.44 -19.16 -6.64
N ALA A 305 -2.44 -20.21 -5.81
CA ALA A 305 -3.65 -20.95 -5.50
C ALA A 305 -4.72 -19.99 -4.92
N PRO A 306 -6.03 -20.21 -5.16
CA PRO A 306 -7.08 -19.29 -4.72
C PRO A 306 -7.03 -18.92 -3.23
N ALA A 307 -6.72 -19.88 -2.35
CA ALA A 307 -6.60 -19.65 -0.92
C ALA A 307 -5.48 -18.66 -0.54
N VAL A 308 -4.40 -18.60 -1.33
CA VAL A 308 -3.28 -17.67 -1.15
C VAL A 308 -3.59 -16.33 -1.83
N GLY A 309 -4.05 -16.36 -3.08
CA GLY A 309 -4.43 -15.16 -3.84
C GLY A 309 -5.49 -14.32 -3.12
N ASN A 310 -6.48 -14.97 -2.51
CA ASN A 310 -7.54 -14.31 -1.75
C ASN A 310 -7.02 -13.48 -0.57
N GLN A 311 -5.83 -13.76 -0.01
CA GLN A 311 -5.24 -12.93 1.03
C GLN A 311 -4.82 -11.54 0.52
N MET A 312 -4.53 -11.42 -0.78
CA MET A 312 -4.27 -10.14 -1.45
C MET A 312 -5.57 -9.50 -1.95
N HIS A 313 -6.49 -10.30 -2.51
CA HIS A 313 -7.65 -9.76 -3.25
C HIS A 313 -8.86 -9.43 -2.37
N ARG A 314 -9.02 -10.06 -1.20
CA ARG A 314 -10.17 -9.75 -0.34
C ARG A 314 -10.05 -8.33 0.23
N GLY A 315 -11.18 -7.63 0.33
CA GLY A 315 -11.22 -6.29 0.92
C GLY A 315 -10.62 -6.26 2.33
N PHE A 316 -9.93 -5.16 2.66
CA PHE A 316 -9.38 -4.94 4.01
C PHE A 316 -10.48 -4.41 4.93
N ALA A 317 -10.63 -5.01 6.12
CA ALA A 317 -11.42 -4.44 7.21
C ALA A 317 -10.70 -3.21 7.81
N ASN A 318 -11.42 -2.34 8.51
CA ASN A 318 -10.82 -1.18 9.17
C ASN A 318 -9.78 -1.61 10.22
N CYS A 319 -8.62 -0.94 10.24
CA CYS A 319 -7.42 -1.34 11.01
C CYS A 319 -6.94 -2.78 10.77
N GLU A 320 -7.33 -3.42 9.66
CA GLU A 320 -6.74 -4.70 9.30
C GLU A 320 -5.31 -4.49 8.81
N MET A 321 -4.38 -5.30 9.34
CA MET A 321 -2.99 -5.37 8.88
C MET A 321 -2.74 -6.67 8.12
N ARG A 322 -2.12 -6.59 6.94
CA ARG A 322 -1.58 -7.76 6.21
C ARG A 322 -0.12 -7.51 5.83
N SER A 323 0.72 -8.50 6.16
CA SER A 323 2.15 -8.48 5.87
C SER A 323 2.42 -9.19 4.55
N MET A 324 3.17 -8.56 3.65
CA MET A 324 3.54 -9.12 2.35
C MET A 324 5.03 -8.98 2.12
N VAL A 325 5.62 -9.94 1.41
CA VAL A 325 7.01 -9.84 0.93
C VAL A 325 6.98 -9.32 -0.49
N VAL A 326 7.66 -8.20 -0.71
CA VAL A 326 7.85 -7.60 -2.04
C VAL A 326 9.29 -7.86 -2.46
N THR A 327 9.49 -8.32 -3.69
CA THR A 327 10.82 -8.66 -4.22
C THR A 327 11.07 -7.96 -5.54
N ASP A 328 12.34 -7.69 -5.87
CA ASP A 328 12.78 -7.24 -7.20
C ASP A 328 13.80 -8.20 -7.77
N ALA A 329 13.33 -9.08 -8.64
CA ALA A 329 14.17 -10.02 -9.36
C ALA A 329 15.09 -9.35 -10.38
N ALA A 330 14.74 -8.16 -10.86
CA ALA A 330 15.52 -7.44 -11.87
C ALA A 330 16.66 -6.60 -11.24
N ALA A 331 16.73 -6.52 -9.91
CA ALA A 331 17.70 -5.71 -9.16
C ALA A 331 17.76 -4.23 -9.62
N THR A 332 16.68 -3.75 -10.22
CA THR A 332 16.56 -2.43 -10.83
C THR A 332 16.68 -1.30 -9.81
N TYR A 333 16.19 -1.50 -8.58
CA TYR A 333 16.25 -0.42 -7.58
C TYR A 333 17.64 -0.26 -6.94
N LEU A 334 18.40 -1.35 -6.73
CA LEU A 334 19.75 -1.25 -6.13
C LEU A 334 20.72 -0.47 -7.02
N GLN A 335 20.48 -0.42 -8.34
CA GLN A 335 21.25 0.41 -9.26
C GLN A 335 20.89 1.91 -9.17
N GLY A 336 19.64 2.25 -8.80
CA GLY A 336 19.13 3.63 -8.69
C GLY A 336 19.32 4.32 -7.33
N PHE A 337 19.65 3.56 -6.28
CA PHE A 337 19.81 4.04 -4.89
C PHE A 337 20.86 5.14 -4.67
N ARG A 338 21.71 5.46 -5.66
CA ARG A 338 22.71 6.52 -5.55
C ARG A 338 22.18 7.94 -5.80
N GLN A 339 20.97 8.13 -6.34
CA GLN A 339 20.57 9.46 -6.85
C GLN A 339 19.32 10.10 -6.20
N LEU A 340 18.42 9.35 -5.56
CA LEU A 340 17.06 9.87 -5.26
C LEU A 340 16.66 9.98 -3.78
N CYS A 341 17.49 9.53 -2.83
CA CYS A 341 17.22 9.74 -1.40
C CYS A 341 18.11 10.86 -0.83
N PRO A 342 17.56 11.97 -0.33
CA PRO A 342 18.30 12.88 0.53
C PRO A 342 18.75 12.11 1.77
N SER A 343 20.02 12.29 2.16
CA SER A 343 20.58 11.69 3.37
C SER A 343 19.73 12.06 4.60
N PRO A 344 19.47 11.15 5.55
CA PRO A 344 18.76 11.51 6.77
C PRO A 344 19.56 12.59 7.52
N HIS A 345 19.00 13.79 7.59
CA HIS A 345 19.52 14.84 8.46
C HIS A 345 19.57 14.32 9.89
N ARG A 346 20.79 14.12 10.42
CA ARG A 346 20.99 13.97 11.87
C ARG A 346 20.40 15.21 12.55
N PRO A 347 19.52 15.07 13.56
CA PRO A 347 19.16 16.20 14.39
C PRO A 347 20.44 16.74 15.05
N SER A 348 20.67 18.03 14.85
CA SER A 348 21.74 18.80 15.48
C SER A 348 21.66 18.60 16.99
N SER A 349 22.64 17.92 17.57
CA SER A 349 22.77 17.76 19.01
C SER A 349 23.08 19.12 19.63
N VAL A 350 22.05 19.83 20.09
CA VAL A 350 22.20 20.96 21.02
C VAL A 350 22.41 20.36 22.41
N PHE A 351 23.66 20.05 22.73
CA PHE A 351 24.15 19.95 24.10
C PHE A 351 25.52 20.64 24.15
N PRO A 352 25.73 21.61 25.06
CA PRO A 352 27.01 22.29 25.18
C PRO A 352 28.08 21.31 25.70
N ARG A 353 29.08 21.02 24.87
CA ARG A 353 30.30 20.32 25.31
C ARG A 353 31.11 21.28 26.17
N GLN A 354 31.09 21.09 27.49
CA GLN A 354 32.15 21.59 28.35
C GLN A 354 33.45 20.88 27.98
N GLY A 355 34.46 21.69 27.66
CA GLY A 355 35.79 21.20 27.30
C GLY A 355 36.55 20.72 28.52
N GLN A 356 37.15 19.54 28.42
CA GLN A 356 38.38 19.21 29.12
C GLN A 356 39.27 18.38 28.20
N ALA A 357 40.47 18.89 27.98
CA ALA A 357 41.55 18.24 27.26
C ALA A 357 42.16 17.12 28.11
N SER A 358 42.38 15.94 27.53
CA SER A 358 43.40 15.00 28.01
C SER A 358 43.61 13.83 27.05
N ARG A 359 44.80 13.81 26.43
CA ARG A 359 45.67 12.67 26.12
C ARG A 359 45.11 11.48 25.33
N ARG A 360 45.54 11.38 24.06
CA ARG A 360 45.54 10.13 23.26
C ARG A 360 46.48 9.08 23.88
N PRO A 361 46.09 7.80 23.87
CA PRO A 361 47.02 6.71 23.67
C PRO A 361 46.81 6.07 22.30
N SER A 362 47.93 5.85 21.60
CA SER A 362 48.06 5.07 20.37
C SER A 362 47.76 3.59 20.61
N LEU A 363 46.93 2.98 19.74
CA LEU A 363 46.77 1.52 19.64
C LEU A 363 47.05 1.06 18.20
N PRO A 364 47.56 -0.17 18.02
CA PRO A 364 48.33 -0.58 16.84
C PRO A 364 47.47 -1.01 15.65
N SER A 365 48.10 -0.91 14.48
CA SER A 365 47.68 -1.43 13.17
C SER A 365 47.19 -2.87 13.24
N LEU A 366 45.92 -3.09 12.86
CA LEU A 366 45.38 -4.41 12.52
C LEU A 366 45.02 -4.44 11.03
N ARG A 367 45.62 -5.40 10.33
CA ARG A 367 45.41 -5.74 8.92
C ARG A 367 43.99 -6.27 8.66
N PRO A 368 43.47 -6.19 7.42
CA PRO A 368 42.09 -6.52 7.11
C PRO A 368 41.85 -8.03 7.14
N VAL A 369 40.86 -8.47 7.92
CA VAL A 369 40.38 -9.86 7.93
C VAL A 369 39.16 -9.97 7.00
N LEU A 370 39.32 -10.87 6.03
CA LEU A 370 38.32 -11.53 5.17
C LEU A 370 36.83 -11.23 5.45
N TYR A 371 36.18 -10.59 4.49
CA TYR A 371 34.72 -10.71 4.32
C TYR A 371 34.40 -12.09 3.72
N MET A 372 33.87 -13.00 4.53
CA MET A 372 33.08 -14.12 4.00
C MET A 372 31.65 -13.65 3.77
N ARG A 373 31.22 -13.74 2.52
CA ARG A 373 29.82 -13.68 2.10
C ARG A 373 29.06 -14.84 2.74
N LEU A 374 27.97 -14.54 3.43
CA LEU A 374 26.74 -15.33 3.45
C LEU A 374 25.55 -14.38 3.45
#